data_AF-A0A957QN32-F1
#
_entry.id   AF-A0A957QN32-F1
#
_cell.length_a   1.000
_cell.length_b   1.000
_cell.length_c   1.000
_cell.angle_alpha   90.00
_cell.angle_beta   90.00
_cell.angle_gamma   90.00
#
_symmetry.space_group_name_H-M   'P 1'
#
loop_
_entity.id
_entity.type
_entity.pdbx_description
1 polymer ?
#
loop_
_entity_poly.entity_id
_entity_poly.type
_entity_poly.pdbx_seq_one_letter_code
_entity_poly.pdbx_strand_id
1 'polypeptide(L)'
;MNPLVKPGQQEARPSSLFARIGRHELIMLIGFTLLAGGIWLTIHLADAVVDGNTAEFDEQIIMALREAGDSHDPIGPPWLAEMIRDFTALGGTGILSMIVAVVSLYYLIQGRFREMLVLLVAVLGALLLSYILKDAFGRPRPQFVPEGD
;
A
#
# COMPACT_ATOMS: atom_id res chain seq x y z
N MET A 1 -72.38 8.48 24.61
CA MET A 1 -72.44 8.30 23.14
C MET A 1 -71.08 8.68 22.57
N ASN A 2 -70.27 7.68 22.20
CA ASN A 2 -69.08 7.86 21.37
C ASN A 2 -69.47 7.36 19.98
N PRO A 3 -69.02 8.02 18.90
CA PRO A 3 -68.31 7.20 17.91
C PRO A 3 -67.05 7.84 17.29
N LEU A 4 -66.03 6.98 17.10
CA LEU A 4 -65.18 6.82 15.90
C LEU A 4 -63.93 7.72 15.73
N VAL A 5 -62.83 7.26 16.33
CA VAL A 5 -61.66 6.72 15.61
C VAL A 5 -61.35 7.33 14.22
N LYS A 6 -60.21 8.02 14.12
CA LYS A 6 -59.23 7.77 13.04
C LYS A 6 -57.85 7.55 13.65
N PRO A 7 -57.30 6.32 13.57
CA PRO A 7 -55.90 6.07 13.84
C PRO A 7 -55.12 6.38 12.56
N GLY A 8 -53.83 6.71 12.67
CA GLY A 8 -52.97 6.67 11.49
C GLY A 8 -52.16 7.91 11.22
N GLN A 9 -51.54 8.48 12.24
CA GLN A 9 -50.24 9.13 12.04
C GLN A 9 -49.22 8.42 12.94
N GLN A 10 -49.11 7.10 12.77
CA GLN A 10 -47.83 6.43 12.96
C GLN A 10 -46.95 6.97 11.83
N GLU A 11 -46.25 8.07 12.08
CA GLU A 11 -45.10 8.44 11.27
C GLU A 11 -44.17 7.22 11.30
N ALA A 12 -44.16 6.50 10.19
CA ALA A 12 -43.20 5.46 9.95
C ALA A 12 -41.82 6.10 10.08
N ARG A 13 -41.18 5.93 11.23
CA ARG A 13 -39.74 6.19 11.38
C ARG A 13 -39.07 5.29 10.34
N PRO A 14 -38.48 5.81 9.25
CA PRO A 14 -37.74 4.97 8.33
C PRO A 14 -36.46 4.52 9.04
N SER A 15 -36.59 3.35 9.67
CA SER A 15 -35.59 2.30 9.74
C SER A 15 -34.11 2.71 9.77
N SER A 16 -33.66 3.13 10.95
CA SER A 16 -32.24 3.29 11.32
C SER A 16 -31.41 1.98 11.22
N LEU A 17 -32.05 0.84 10.96
CA LEU A 17 -31.41 -0.45 10.69
C LEU A 17 -30.86 -0.54 9.26
N PHE A 18 -31.59 -0.07 8.23
CA PHE A 18 -31.11 -0.12 6.84
C PHE A 18 -29.94 0.83 6.60
N ALA A 19 -29.91 1.99 7.25
CA ALA A 19 -28.77 2.91 7.16
C ALA A 19 -27.48 2.32 7.76
N ARG A 20 -27.60 1.45 8.77
CA ARG A 20 -26.46 0.79 9.42
C ARG A 20 -26.01 -0.47 8.65
N ILE A 21 -26.96 -1.20 8.06
CA ILE A 21 -26.69 -2.35 7.17
C ILE A 21 -26.02 -1.88 5.87
N GLY A 22 -26.56 -0.84 5.22
CA GLY A 22 -26.00 -0.28 3.99
C GLY A 22 -24.59 0.28 4.14
N ARG A 23 -24.21 0.79 5.31
CA ARG A 23 -22.83 1.27 5.54
C ARG A 23 -21.81 0.12 5.59
N HIS A 24 -22.16 -1.02 6.18
CA HIS A 24 -21.25 -2.17 6.23
C HIS A 24 -21.13 -2.82 4.85
N GLU A 25 -22.24 -2.96 4.12
CA GLU A 25 -22.24 -3.43 2.73
C GLU A 25 -21.40 -2.50 1.84
N LEU A 26 -21.57 -1.18 1.95
CA LEU A 26 -20.76 -0.22 1.21
C LEU A 26 -19.26 -0.33 1.55
N ILE A 27 -18.90 -0.44 2.84
CA ILE A 27 -17.50 -0.59 3.26
C ILE A 27 -16.90 -1.89 2.71
N MET A 28 -17.66 -3.00 2.76
CA MET A 28 -17.21 -4.29 2.21
C MET A 28 -17.04 -4.23 0.69
N LEU A 29 -17.99 -3.61 -0.02
CA LEU A 29 -17.91 -3.43 -1.46
C LEU A 29 -16.72 -2.54 -1.85
N ILE A 30 -16.53 -1.40 -1.17
CA ILE A 30 -15.37 -0.53 -1.40
C ILE A 30 -14.08 -1.31 -1.13
N GLY A 31 -13.98 -2.01 -0.01
CA GLY A 31 -12.80 -2.81 0.33
C GLY A 31 -12.51 -3.89 -0.73
N PHE A 32 -13.55 -4.58 -1.19
CA PHE A 32 -13.43 -5.59 -2.24
C PHE A 32 -13.02 -4.98 -3.58
N THR A 33 -13.65 -3.88 -4.00
CA THR A 33 -13.31 -3.16 -5.24
C THR A 33 -11.88 -2.62 -5.21
N LEU A 34 -11.43 -2.07 -4.09
CA LEU A 34 -10.05 -1.59 -3.94
C LEU A 34 -9.05 -2.75 -4.01
N LEU A 35 -9.35 -3.88 -3.38
CA LEU A 35 -8.48 -5.06 -3.43
C LEU A 35 -8.42 -5.66 -4.84
N ALA A 36 -9.57 -5.90 -5.47
CA ALA A 36 -9.64 -6.44 -6.82
C ALA A 36 -9.02 -5.48 -7.85
N GLY A 37 -9.34 -4.19 -7.75
CA GLY A 37 -8.77 -3.15 -8.60
C GLY A 37 -7.26 -2.99 -8.41
N GLY A 38 -6.76 -3.07 -7.18
CA GLY A 38 -5.33 -3.03 -6.90
C GLY A 38 -4.58 -4.22 -7.50
N ILE A 39 -5.15 -5.43 -7.39
CA ILE A 39 -4.57 -6.64 -8.00
C ILE A 39 -4.58 -6.52 -9.53
N TRP A 40 -5.71 -6.14 -10.12
CA TRP A 40 -5.83 -5.97 -11.57
C TRP A 40 -4.85 -4.91 -12.10
N LEU A 41 -4.77 -3.75 -11.45
CA LEU A 41 -3.83 -2.68 -11.80
C LEU A 41 -2.38 -3.16 -11.72
N THR A 42 -2.03 -3.91 -10.68
CA THR A 42 -0.67 -4.46 -10.51
C THR A 42 -0.32 -5.43 -11.64
N ILE A 43 -1.24 -6.34 -12.01
CA ILE A 43 -1.03 -7.28 -13.12
C ILE A 43 -0.87 -6.53 -14.44
N HIS A 44 -1.75 -5.57 -14.71
CA HIS A 44 -1.70 -4.79 -15.95
C HIS A 44 -0.42 -3.95 -16.05
N LEU A 45 0.02 -3.36 -14.95
CA LEU A 45 1.29 -2.62 -14.91
C LEU A 45 2.49 -3.56 -15.08
N ALA A 46 2.47 -4.74 -14.47
CA ALA A 46 3.54 -5.72 -14.62
C ALA A 46 3.69 -6.19 -16.07
N ASP A 47 2.58 -6.41 -16.77
CA ASP A 47 2.55 -6.73 -18.20
C ASP A 47 3.23 -5.64 -19.04
N ALA A 48 2.84 -4.37 -18.83
CA ALA A 48 3.45 -3.23 -19.50
C ALA A 48 4.96 -3.07 -19.22
N VAL A 49 5.40 -3.39 -18.01
CA VAL A 49 6.82 -3.36 -17.61
C VAL A 49 7.60 -4.49 -18.29
N VAL A 50 7.03 -5.68 -18.39
CA VAL A 50 7.65 -6.84 -19.05
C VAL A 50 7.75 -6.63 -20.57
N ASP A 51 6.73 -6.01 -21.17
CA ASP A 51 6.73 -5.64 -22.59
C ASP A 51 7.74 -4.54 -22.94
N GLY A 52 8.38 -3.90 -21.96
CA GLY A 52 9.38 -2.86 -22.15
C GLY A 52 8.82 -1.48 -22.47
N ASN A 53 7.50 -1.33 -22.58
CA ASN A 53 6.82 -0.09 -22.92
C ASN A 53 7.01 1.03 -21.86
N THR A 54 7.42 0.69 -20.64
CA THR A 54 7.67 1.66 -19.56
C THR A 54 9.14 2.04 -19.40
N ALA A 55 10.07 1.37 -20.10
CA ALA A 55 11.51 1.57 -19.88
C ALA A 55 11.97 2.98 -20.26
N GLU A 56 11.55 3.48 -21.42
CA GLU A 56 11.89 4.85 -21.88
C GLU A 56 11.31 5.92 -20.96
N PHE A 57 10.10 5.69 -20.44
CA PHE A 57 9.45 6.60 -19.51
C PHE A 57 10.18 6.65 -18.15
N ASP A 58 10.56 5.48 -17.61
CA ASP A 58 11.36 5.38 -16.38
C ASP A 58 12.71 6.10 -16.55
N GLU A 59 13.37 5.90 -17.70
CA GLU A 59 14.66 6.52 -18.01
C GLU A 59 14.55 8.05 -18.11
N GLN A 60 13.52 8.57 -18.78
CA GLN A 60 13.27 10.01 -18.86
C GLN A 60 13.06 10.63 -17.47
N ILE A 61 12.32 9.97 -16.58
CA ILE A 61 12.13 10.45 -15.20
C ILE A 61 13.45 10.46 -14.45
N ILE A 62 14.25 9.38 -14.55
CA ILE A 62 15.54 9.29 -13.86
C ILE A 62 16.49 10.37 -14.37
N MET A 63 16.57 10.59 -15.68
CA MET A 63 17.39 11.65 -16.25
C MET A 63 16.89 13.05 -15.87
N ALA A 64 15.58 13.26 -15.78
CA ALA A 64 15.00 14.51 -15.32
C ALA A 64 15.29 14.83 -13.84
N LEU A 65 15.72 13.84 -13.07
CA LEU A 65 16.15 13.99 -11.67
C LEU A 65 17.68 14.04 -11.52
N ARG A 66 18.46 14.01 -12.61
CA ARG A 66 19.93 14.00 -12.60
C ARG A 66 20.52 15.22 -13.28
N GLU A 67 21.65 15.70 -12.76
CA GLU A 67 22.34 16.88 -13.27
C GLU A 67 22.84 16.62 -14.71
N ALA A 68 22.76 17.63 -15.58
CA ALA A 68 23.18 17.48 -16.96
C ALA A 68 24.70 17.27 -17.06
N GLY A 69 25.12 16.03 -17.39
CA GLY A 69 26.52 15.67 -17.58
C GLY A 69 27.13 14.81 -16.46
N ASP A 70 26.43 14.66 -15.32
CA ASP A 70 26.78 13.67 -14.30
C ASP A 70 25.55 12.83 -13.92
N SER A 71 25.54 11.59 -14.40
CA SER A 71 24.47 10.64 -14.07
C SER A 71 24.51 10.23 -12.59
N HIS A 72 25.51 10.59 -11.80
CA HIS A 72 25.56 10.28 -10.36
C HIS A 72 24.98 11.37 -9.46
N ASP A 73 24.88 12.61 -9.93
CA ASP A 73 24.44 13.72 -9.10
C ASP A 73 22.94 13.99 -9.27
N PRO A 74 22.12 13.83 -8.21
CA PRO A 74 20.71 14.19 -8.27
C PRO A 74 20.54 15.71 -8.32
N ILE A 75 19.60 16.19 -9.14
CA ILE A 75 19.24 17.61 -9.21
C ILE A 75 18.71 18.06 -7.84
N GLY A 76 19.35 19.06 -7.26
CA GLY A 76 18.86 19.79 -6.09
C GLY A 76 19.92 20.09 -5.03
N PRO A 77 19.54 20.79 -3.95
CA PRO A 77 20.46 21.08 -2.86
C PRO A 77 20.89 19.80 -2.13
N PRO A 78 22.15 19.69 -1.64
CA PRO A 78 22.65 18.49 -0.96
C PRO A 78 21.80 18.02 0.23
N TRP A 79 21.19 18.96 0.96
CA TRP A 79 20.34 18.65 2.12
C TRP A 79 19.10 17.83 1.74
N LEU A 80 18.57 17.99 0.52
CA LEU A 80 17.37 17.26 0.07
C LEU A 80 17.68 15.79 -0.16
N ALA A 81 18.81 15.50 -0.81
CA ALA A 81 19.27 14.13 -1.06
C ALA A 81 19.53 13.39 0.27
N GLU A 82 20.14 14.07 1.24
CA GLU A 82 20.38 13.51 2.58
C GLU A 82 19.07 13.24 3.34
N MET A 83 18.11 14.18 3.29
CA MET A 83 16.79 13.95 3.87
C MET A 83 16.07 12.74 3.25
N ILE A 84 16.05 12.64 1.91
CA ILE A 84 15.41 11.51 1.22
C ILE A 84 16.11 10.19 1.58
N ARG A 85 17.44 10.19 1.65
CA ARG A 85 18.22 9.02 2.08
C ARG A 85 17.80 8.59 3.49
N ASP A 86 17.70 9.52 4.44
CA ASP A 86 17.35 9.20 5.81
C ASP A 86 15.90 8.69 5.94
N PHE A 87 14.97 9.27 5.19
CA PHE A 87 13.59 8.76 5.12
C PHE A 87 13.52 7.35 4.54
N THR A 88 14.27 7.06 3.47
CA THR A 88 14.31 5.70 2.89
C THR A 88 15.01 4.70 3.82
N ALA A 89 15.96 5.15 4.66
CA ALA A 89 16.58 4.32 5.67
C ALA A 89 15.56 3.81 6.72
N LEU A 90 14.51 4.58 7.01
CA LEU A 90 13.39 4.13 7.87
C LEU A 90 12.67 2.89 7.31
N GLY A 91 12.64 2.73 5.99
CA GLY A 91 12.09 1.54 5.31
C GLY A 91 13.05 0.34 5.30
N GLY A 92 14.26 0.50 5.84
CA GLY A 92 15.26 -0.57 5.92
C GLY A 92 14.79 -1.74 6.78
N THR A 93 15.29 -2.93 6.46
CA THR A 93 14.94 -4.18 7.16
C THR A 93 15.20 -4.12 8.66
N GLY A 94 16.28 -3.45 9.09
CA GLY A 94 16.61 -3.26 10.50
C GLY A 94 15.56 -2.47 11.26
N ILE A 95 15.23 -1.26 10.78
CA ILE A 95 14.25 -0.38 11.44
C ILE A 95 12.86 -0.99 11.38
N LEU A 96 12.46 -1.53 10.23
CA LEU A 96 11.14 -2.14 10.07
C LEU A 96 10.95 -3.37 10.96
N SER A 97 11.96 -4.24 11.07
CA SER A 97 11.90 -5.42 11.97
C SER A 97 11.83 -5.01 13.44
N MET A 98 12.55 -3.96 13.84
CA MET A 98 12.46 -3.39 15.18
C MET A 98 11.05 -2.86 15.48
N ILE A 99 10.43 -2.11 14.56
CA ILE A 99 9.06 -1.62 14.72
C ILE A 99 8.09 -2.79 14.87
N VAL A 100 8.18 -3.80 13.99
CA VAL A 100 7.32 -4.99 14.05
C VAL A 100 7.50 -5.72 15.38
N ALA A 101 8.73 -5.86 15.88
CA ALA A 101 9.00 -6.47 17.18
C ALA A 101 8.38 -5.69 18.34
N VAL A 102 8.55 -4.36 18.37
CA VAL A 102 7.97 -3.49 19.42
C VAL A 102 6.45 -3.54 19.42
N VAL A 103 5.82 -3.45 18.24
CA VAL A 103 4.35 -3.51 18.13
C VAL A 103 3.82 -4.90 18.48
N SER A 104 4.52 -5.96 18.09
CA SER A 104 4.15 -7.34 18.46
C SER A 104 4.25 -7.55 19.97
N LEU A 105 5.32 -7.06 20.60
CA LEU A 105 5.51 -7.11 22.04
C LEU A 105 4.43 -6.29 22.76
N TYR A 106 4.07 -5.11 22.23
CA TYR A 106 2.99 -4.31 22.77
C TYR A 106 1.65 -5.06 22.76
N TYR A 107 1.29 -5.72 21.65
CA TYR A 107 0.07 -6.54 21.61
C TYR A 107 0.14 -7.75 22.54
N LEU A 108 1.31 -8.36 22.69
CA LEU A 108 1.53 -9.47 23.62
C LEU A 108 1.28 -9.04 25.07
N ILE A 109 1.82 -7.90 25.50
CA ILE A 109 1.63 -7.34 26.84
C ILE A 109 0.15 -7.02 27.10
N GLN A 110 -0.57 -6.53 26.07
CA GLN A 110 -2.00 -6.25 26.16
C GLN A 110 -2.89 -7.52 26.09
N GLY A 111 -2.31 -8.72 25.97
CA GLY A 111 -3.06 -9.98 25.82
C GLY A 111 -3.81 -10.10 24.47
N ARG A 112 -3.49 -9.25 23.49
CA ARG A 112 -4.16 -9.14 22.18
C ARG A 112 -3.49 -10.04 21.13
N PHE A 113 -3.54 -11.35 21.38
CA PHE A 113 -2.86 -12.35 20.55
C PHE A 113 -3.36 -12.41 19.11
N ARG A 114 -4.65 -12.16 18.86
CA ARG A 114 -5.22 -12.20 17.51
C ARG A 114 -4.63 -11.10 16.63
N GLU A 115 -4.50 -9.90 17.19
CA GLU A 115 -3.96 -8.73 16.50
C GLU A 115 -2.47 -8.86 16.25
N MET A 116 -1.72 -9.41 17.21
CA MET A 116 -0.33 -9.80 17.02
C MET A 116 -0.18 -10.80 15.85
N LEU A 117 -0.99 -11.86 15.82
CA LEU A 117 -0.92 -12.86 14.75
C LEU A 117 -1.28 -12.27 13.39
N VAL A 118 -2.30 -11.43 13.30
CA VAL A 118 -2.66 -10.74 12.05
C VAL A 118 -1.50 -9.89 11.55
N LEU A 119 -0.86 -9.11 12.43
CA LEU A 119 0.32 -8.32 12.09
C LEU A 119 1.46 -9.20 11.55
N LEU A 120 1.80 -10.27 12.27
CA LEU A 120 2.91 -11.15 11.89
C LEU A 120 2.65 -11.87 10.56
N VAL A 121 1.44 -12.39 10.36
CA VAL A 121 1.05 -13.05 9.10
C VAL A 121 1.10 -12.04 7.95
N ALA A 122 0.64 -10.81 8.16
CA ALA A 122 0.71 -9.76 7.14
C ALA A 122 2.16 -9.42 6.78
N VAL A 123 3.04 -9.24 7.76
CA VAL A 123 4.46 -8.90 7.54
C VAL A 123 5.19 -10.06 6.86
N LEU A 124 5.06 -11.27 7.38
CA LEU A 124 5.71 -12.46 6.80
C LEU A 124 5.17 -12.77 5.41
N GLY A 125 3.86 -12.64 5.20
CA GLY A 125 3.23 -12.79 3.90
C GLY A 125 3.74 -11.76 2.89
N ALA A 126 3.85 -10.50 3.28
CA ALA A 126 4.39 -9.44 2.42
C ALA A 126 5.87 -9.69 2.07
N LEU A 127 6.69 -10.13 3.04
CA LEU A 127 8.08 -10.50 2.80
C LEU A 127 8.18 -11.66 1.80
N LEU A 128 7.47 -12.75 2.05
CA LEU A 128 7.47 -13.93 1.19
C LEU A 128 7.01 -13.58 -0.23
N LEU A 129 5.90 -12.84 -0.36
CA LEU A 129 5.40 -12.37 -1.64
C LEU A 129 6.43 -11.50 -2.35
N SER A 130 7.09 -10.58 -1.64
CA SER A 130 8.13 -9.73 -2.21
C SER A 130 9.32 -10.54 -2.74
N TYR A 131 9.74 -11.59 -2.02
CA TYR A 131 10.81 -12.48 -2.47
C TYR A 131 10.41 -13.24 -3.73
N ILE A 132 9.22 -13.84 -3.73
CA ILE A 132 8.70 -14.60 -4.89
C ILE A 132 8.60 -13.68 -6.12
N LEU A 133 8.04 -12.48 -5.96
CA LEU A 133 7.90 -11.55 -7.09
C LEU A 133 9.27 -11.10 -7.62
N LYS A 134 10.23 -10.81 -6.75
CA LYS A 134 11.59 -10.45 -7.17
C LYS A 134 12.26 -11.57 -7.94
N ASP A 135 12.11 -12.81 -7.49
CA ASP A 135 12.64 -14.00 -8.16
C ASP A 135 11.95 -14.24 -9.51
N ALA A 136 10.62 -14.15 -9.55
CA ALA A 136 9.83 -14.38 -10.76
C ALA A 136 10.11 -13.36 -11.88
N PHE A 137 10.29 -12.07 -11.55
CA PHE A 137 10.54 -11.04 -12.56
C PHE A 137 12.02 -10.93 -12.93
N GLY A 138 12.95 -11.19 -12.01
CA GLY A 138 14.39 -11.25 -12.31
C GLY A 138 14.98 -10.02 -13.03
N ARG A 139 14.29 -8.87 -13.01
CA ARG A 139 14.63 -7.71 -13.85
C ARG A 139 16.03 -7.20 -13.50
N PRO A 140 16.96 -7.12 -14.47
CA PRO A 140 18.29 -6.57 -14.23
C PRO A 140 18.16 -5.09 -13.84
N ARG A 141 18.98 -4.65 -12.88
CA ARG A 141 18.98 -3.25 -12.50
C ARG A 141 19.58 -2.43 -13.65
N PRO A 142 18.99 -1.28 -14.02
CA PRO A 142 19.59 -0.39 -15.00
C PRO A 142 21.03 -0.07 -14.57
N GLN A 143 21.98 -0.43 -15.42
CA GLN A 143 23.40 -0.16 -15.21
C GLN A 143 23.69 1.27 -15.69
N PHE A 144 23.95 2.16 -14.73
CA PHE A 144 24.32 3.54 -15.04
C PHE A 144 25.84 3.73 -15.19
N VAL A 145 26.62 2.65 -15.37
CA VAL A 145 28.09 2.64 -15.40
C VAL A 145 28.63 1.55 -16.34
N PRO A 146 29.66 1.81 -17.19
CA PRO A 146 30.51 0.78 -17.79
C PRO A 146 31.35 0.14 -16.69
N GLU A 147 31.28 -1.18 -16.55
CA GLU A 147 32.13 -1.95 -15.63
C GLU A 147 33.60 -1.56 -15.86
N GLY A 148 34.16 -0.79 -14.92
CA GLY A 148 35.59 -0.53 -14.87
C GLY A 148 36.28 -1.77 -14.32
N ASP A 149 37.15 -2.33 -15.15
CA ASP A 149 38.18 -3.31 -14.80
C ASP A 149 39.07 -2.86 -13.63
#